data_AF-A0A524M8H7-F1
#
_entry.id   AF-A0A524M8H7-F1
#
_cell.length_a   1.000
_cell.length_b   1.000
_cell.length_c   1.000
_cell.angle_alpha   90.00
_cell.angle_beta   90.00
_cell.angle_gamma   90.00
#
_symmetry.space_group_name_H-M   'P 1'
#
loop_
_entity.id
_entity.type
_entity.pdbx_description
1 polymer ?
#
loop_
_entity_poly.entity_id
_entity_poly.type
_entity_poly.pdbx_seq_one_letter_code
_entity_poly.pdbx_strand_id
1 'polypeptide(L)' 'LEEIPGVNSADVSLEDNQVAIQYDAKKTNVNQFNEVISGAGFEINI' A
#
# COMPACT_ATOMS: atom_id res chain seq x y z
N LEU A 1 -4.39 -5.28 -11.59
CA LEU A 1 -4.15 -4.52 -10.35
C LEU A 1 -4.60 -3.10 -10.63
N GLU A 2 -5.61 -2.60 -9.94
CA GLU A 2 -5.98 -1.17 -10.04
C GLU A 2 -4.83 -0.35 -9.45
N GLU A 3 -4.35 0.65 -10.21
CA GLU A 3 -3.36 1.60 -9.72
C GLU A 3 -4.02 2.50 -8.68
N ILE A 4 -3.50 2.50 -7.45
CA ILE A 4 -3.95 3.42 -6.41
C ILE A 4 -3.45 4.82 -6.79
N PRO A 5 -4.34 5.81 -6.99
CA PRO A 5 -3.94 7.16 -7.38
C PRO A 5 -2.99 7.77 -6.34
N GLY A 6 -1.80 8.16 -6.78
CA GLY A 6 -0.78 8.73 -5.90
C GLY A 6 0.23 7.73 -5.33
N VAL A 7 0.16 6.44 -5.68
CA VAL A 7 1.28 5.52 -5.50
C VAL A 7 2.29 5.76 -6.62
N ASN A 8 3.54 6.02 -6.24
CA ASN A 8 4.63 6.24 -7.17
C ASN A 8 5.43 4.95 -7.40
N SER A 9 5.62 4.16 -6.35
CA SER A 9 6.27 2.85 -6.43
C SER A 9 5.90 1.96 -5.24
N ALA A 10 6.02 0.64 -5.43
CA ALA A 10 5.89 -0.34 -4.37
C ALA A 10 7.04 -1.35 -4.49
N ASP A 11 7.87 -1.43 -3.46
CA ASP A 11 9.01 -2.33 -3.38
C ASP A 11 8.66 -3.48 -2.43
N VAL A 12 8.72 -4.71 -2.92
CA VAL A 12 8.38 -5.93 -2.16
C VAL A 12 9.66 -6.61 -1.70
N SER A 13 9.90 -6.66 -0.40
CA SER A 13 10.93 -7.52 0.21
C SER A 13 10.30 -8.85 0.60
N LEU A 14 10.53 -9.88 -0.22
CA LEU A 14 10.08 -11.25 0.09
C LEU A 14 10.88 -11.88 1.24
N GLU A 15 12.14 -11.47 1.40
CA GLU A 15 13.00 -11.92 2.51
C GLU A 15 12.43 -11.47 3.86
N ASP A 16 11.99 -10.21 3.92
CA ASP A 16 11.42 -9.62 5.14
C ASP A 16 9.89 -9.77 5.24
N ASN A 17 9.25 -10.35 4.22
CA ASN A 17 7.79 -10.38 4.04
C ASN A 17 7.14 -8.99 4.21
N GLN A 18 7.77 -7.96 3.68
CA GLN A 18 7.34 -6.56 3.82
C GLN A 18 7.21 -5.87 2.47
N VAL A 19 6.38 -4.83 2.44
CA VAL A 19 6.19 -3.99 1.27
C VAL A 19 6.41 -2.52 1.65
N ALA A 20 7.28 -1.84 0.93
CA ALA A 20 7.52 -0.41 1.07
C ALA A 20 6.81 0.31 -0.08
N ILE A 21 5.79 1.11 0.24
CA ILE A 21 5.03 1.88 -0.74
C ILE A 21 5.46 3.34 -0.65
N GLN A 22 5.95 3.90 -1.75
CA GLN A 22 6.11 5.34 -1.90
C GLN A 22 4.85 5.93 -2.50
N TYR A 23 4.25 6.85 -1.76
CA TYR A 23 3.03 7.51 -2.18
C TYR A 23 3.03 8.99 -1.83
N ASP A 24 2.26 9.77 -2.59
CA ASP A 24 2.02 11.17 -2.32
C ASP A 24 0.96 11.32 -1.21
N ALA A 25 1.41 11.71 -0.02
CA ALA A 25 0.56 11.94 1.15
C ALA A 25 -0.53 13.01 0.95
N LYS A 26 -0.45 13.82 -0.13
CA LYS A 26 -1.50 14.78 -0.50
C LYS A 26 -2.64 14.14 -1.31
N LYS A 27 -2.41 12.97 -1.90
CA LYS A 27 -3.36 12.27 -2.79
C LYS A 27 -3.89 10.97 -2.21
N THR A 28 -3.10 10.31 -1.37
CA THR A 28 -3.48 9.06 -0.70
C THR A 28 -2.86 9.01 0.69
N ASN A 29 -3.39 8.15 1.55
CA ASN A 29 -2.92 7.98 2.92
C ASN A 29 -3.08 6.52 3.38
N VAL A 30 -2.52 6.22 4.55
CA VAL A 30 -2.50 4.86 5.10
C VAL A 30 -3.89 4.28 5.31
N ASN A 31 -4.90 5.09 5.63
CA ASN A 31 -6.27 4.60 5.79
C ASN A 31 -6.83 4.10 4.45
N GLN A 32 -6.53 4.79 3.36
CA GLN A 32 -6.93 4.40 2.02
C GLN A 32 -6.26 3.10 1.57
N PHE A 33 -4.98 2.92 1.90
CA PHE A 33 -4.31 1.64 1.71
C PHE A 33 -4.97 0.54 2.53
N ASN A 34 -5.31 0.82 3.79
CA ASN A 34 -5.95 -0.15 4.67
C ASN A 34 -7.31 -0.60 4.12
N GLU A 35 -8.14 0.31 3.61
CA GLU A 35 -9.43 -0.04 3.00
C GLU A 35 -9.26 -0.95 1.77
N VAL A 36 -8.34 -0.62 0.86
CA VAL A 36 -8.10 -1.40 -0.35
C VAL A 36 -7.47 -2.76 -0.04
N ILE A 37 -6.50 -2.79 0.87
CA ILE A 37 -5.76 -4.00 1.27
C ILE A 37 -6.69 -4.92 2.08
N SER A 38 -7.49 -4.38 3.01
CA SER A 38 -8.52 -5.13 3.74
C SER A 38 -9.61 -5.65 2.81
N GLY A 39 -10.06 -4.85 1.84
CA GLY A 39 -11.00 -5.28 0.80
C GLY A 39 -10.45 -6.41 -0.08
N ALA A 40 -9.13 -6.50 -0.22
CA ALA A 40 -8.44 -7.59 -0.90
C ALA A 40 -8.15 -8.80 0.01
N GLY A 41 -8.49 -8.74 1.31
CA GLY A 41 -8.31 -9.82 2.28
C GLY A 41 -6.93 -9.86 2.96
N PHE A 42 -6.20 -8.75 2.93
CA PHE A 42 -4.89 -8.61 3.56
C PHE A 42 -4.95 -7.59 4.69
N GLU A 43 -4.05 -7.69 5.68
CA GLU A 43 -3.97 -6.76 6.81
C GLU A 43 -2.67 -5.96 6.77
N ILE A 44 -2.74 -4.67 7.10
CA ILE A 44 -1.56 -3.82 7.26
C ILE A 44 -1.17 -3.80 8.73
N ASN A 45 0.05 -4.23 9.03
CA ASN A 45 0.71 -3.96 10.32
C ASN A 45 1.71 -2.82 10.11
N ILE A 46 1.38 -1.65 10.65
CA ILE A 46 2.19 -0.42 10.64
C ILE A 46 2.58 -0.03 12.06
#